data_AF-A0A9X2KU43-F1
#
_entry.id   AF-A0A9X2KU43-F1
#
_cell.length_a   1.000
_cell.length_b   1.000
_cell.length_c   1.000
_cell.angle_alpha   90.00
_cell.angle_beta   90.00
_cell.angle_gamma   90.00
#
_symmetry.space_group_name_H-M   'P 1'
#
loop_
_entity.id
_entity.type
_entity.pdbx_description
1 polymer ?
#
loop_
_entity_poly.entity_id
_entity_poly.type
_entity_poly.pdbx_seq_one_letter_code
_entity_poly.pdbx_strand_id
1 'polypeptide(L)'
;MGILDELKQQAETLRTAEAQEAERRAAELEYYEQNLRPVMLQVLEYLDELIKQINYVQPERTIAYPLTPDRTTPIELNQSAYKLVIDSSANPRQLDVRVAAQLIDPAEYELSDRAAIDAYVNYLQSYGFKYHRRDQLNHNHRLQSARFTLEGPLQLAMRIQVEPENKAIAVLLKNFARPGVQSYSYRASQINDDVLDRMGRLILHEVDSLNPPVEVPEETREKLRRQLAKAQTVDRDLEENAPQGQKLWERSAQRLRRLSRKKS
;
A
#
# COMPACT_ATOMS: atom_id res chain seq x y z
N MET A 1 -45.07 -10.23 -25.12
CA MET A 1 -44.79 -10.09 -23.68
C MET A 1 -45.04 -8.64 -23.32
N GLY A 2 -45.84 -8.38 -22.29
CA GLY A 2 -46.27 -7.02 -21.94
C GLY A 2 -45.36 -6.36 -20.92
N ILE A 3 -45.31 -5.03 -20.92
CA ILE A 3 -44.55 -4.21 -19.96
C ILE A 3 -44.86 -4.56 -18.50
N LEU A 4 -46.09 -5.01 -18.21
CA LEU A 4 -46.51 -5.49 -16.89
C LEU A 4 -45.83 -6.79 -16.45
N ASP A 5 -45.54 -7.70 -17.38
CA ASP A 5 -44.83 -8.94 -17.07
C ASP A 5 -43.33 -8.67 -16.86
N GLU A 6 -42.75 -7.75 -17.63
CA GLU A 6 -41.36 -7.29 -17.44
C GLU A 6 -41.17 -6.59 -16.09
N LEU A 7 -42.11 -5.73 -15.69
CA LEU A 7 -42.09 -5.05 -14.38
C LEU A 7 -42.26 -6.03 -13.20
N LYS A 8 -43.06 -7.10 -13.36
CA LYS A 8 -43.19 -8.15 -12.35
C LYS A 8 -41.90 -8.96 -12.19
N GLN A 9 -41.26 -9.33 -13.30
CA GLN A 9 -39.96 -10.02 -13.26
C GLN A 9 -38.86 -9.12 -12.65
N GLN A 10 -38.87 -7.82 -12.96
CA GLN A 10 -37.96 -6.86 -12.33
C GLN A 10 -38.23 -6.69 -10.82
N ALA A 11 -39.50 -6.65 -10.41
CA ALA A 11 -39.84 -6.58 -8.99
C ALA A 11 -39.47 -7.85 -8.21
N GLU A 12 -39.63 -9.04 -8.80
CA GLU A 12 -39.23 -10.31 -8.19
C GLU A 12 -37.70 -10.45 -8.11
N THR A 13 -36.96 -10.03 -9.14
CA THR A 13 -35.49 -10.02 -9.11
C THR A 13 -34.94 -9.02 -8.09
N LEU A 14 -35.56 -7.85 -7.95
CA LEU A 14 -35.18 -6.89 -6.90
C LEU A 14 -35.46 -7.44 -5.50
N ARG A 15 -36.66 -8.02 -5.26
CA ARG A 15 -36.99 -8.60 -3.95
C ARG A 15 -36.09 -9.77 -3.56
N THR A 16 -35.74 -10.63 -4.52
CA THR A 16 -34.83 -11.75 -4.27
C THR A 16 -33.40 -11.28 -4.02
N ALA A 17 -32.93 -10.26 -4.73
CA ALA A 17 -31.63 -9.63 -4.46
C ALA A 17 -31.59 -8.97 -3.06
N GLU A 18 -32.62 -8.21 -2.68
CA GLU A 18 -32.72 -7.58 -1.36
C GLU A 18 -32.73 -8.63 -0.23
N ALA A 19 -33.46 -9.74 -0.39
CA ALA A 19 -33.50 -10.81 0.58
C ALA A 19 -32.12 -11.50 0.75
N GLN A 20 -31.43 -11.78 -0.36
CA GLN A 20 -30.09 -12.37 -0.34
C GLN A 20 -29.05 -11.42 0.29
N GLU A 21 -29.14 -10.13 0.01
CA GLU A 21 -28.26 -9.13 0.63
C GLU A 21 -28.53 -9.00 2.13
N ALA A 22 -29.79 -9.04 2.56
CA ALA A 22 -30.16 -8.98 3.97
C ALA A 22 -29.62 -10.20 4.73
N GLU A 23 -29.74 -11.39 4.15
CA GLU A 23 -29.20 -12.63 4.74
C GLU A 23 -27.67 -12.61 4.84
N ARG A 24 -26.98 -12.13 3.79
CA ARG A 24 -25.52 -11.93 3.82
C ARG A 24 -25.09 -10.97 4.91
N ARG A 25 -25.75 -9.81 5.00
CA ARG A 25 -25.46 -8.79 6.03
C ARG A 25 -25.70 -9.32 7.44
N ALA A 26 -26.76 -10.11 7.65
CA ALA A 26 -27.03 -10.74 8.94
C ALA A 26 -25.92 -11.73 9.33
N ALA A 27 -25.50 -12.60 8.40
CA ALA A 27 -24.41 -13.55 8.64
C ALA A 27 -23.06 -12.86 8.91
N GLU A 28 -22.78 -11.76 8.23
CA GLU A 28 -21.57 -10.94 8.45
C GLU A 28 -21.58 -10.28 9.85
N LEU A 29 -22.73 -9.75 10.27
CA LEU A 29 -22.89 -9.16 11.61
C LEU A 29 -22.73 -10.21 12.71
N GLU A 30 -23.32 -11.39 12.55
CA GLU A 30 -23.15 -12.49 13.51
C GLU A 30 -21.68 -12.91 13.62
N TYR A 31 -20.99 -13.06 12.48
CA TYR A 31 -19.57 -13.39 12.49
C TYR A 31 -18.73 -12.30 13.15
N TYR A 32 -19.03 -11.03 12.89
CA TYR A 32 -18.38 -9.90 13.53
C TYR A 32 -18.54 -9.95 15.05
N GLU A 33 -19.77 -10.06 15.55
CA GLU A 33 -20.08 -10.06 16.98
C GLU A 33 -19.41 -11.22 17.74
N GLN A 34 -19.38 -12.41 17.12
CA GLN A 34 -18.86 -13.63 17.76
C GLN A 34 -17.33 -13.74 17.68
N ASN A 35 -16.71 -13.32 16.57
CA ASN A 35 -15.31 -13.64 16.29
C ASN A 35 -14.40 -12.40 16.22
N LEU A 36 -14.85 -11.33 15.56
CA LEU A 36 -13.98 -10.18 15.27
C LEU A 36 -14.01 -9.14 16.37
N ARG A 37 -15.20 -8.86 16.92
CA ARG A 37 -15.40 -7.91 18.02
C ARG A 37 -14.55 -8.22 19.27
N PRO A 38 -14.52 -9.44 19.82
CA PRO A 38 -13.71 -9.71 21.02
C PRO A 38 -12.22 -9.47 20.77
N VAL A 39 -11.72 -9.86 19.59
CA VAL A 39 -10.32 -9.63 19.19
C VAL A 39 -10.03 -8.14 19.02
N MET A 40 -10.93 -7.38 18.39
CA MET A 40 -10.76 -5.92 18.24
C MET A 40 -10.78 -5.19 19.59
N LEU A 41 -11.60 -5.64 20.55
CA LEU A 41 -11.59 -5.10 21.92
C LEU A 41 -10.27 -5.40 22.62
N GLN A 42 -9.73 -6.63 22.49
CA GLN A 42 -8.42 -6.98 23.03
C GLN A 42 -7.30 -6.11 22.44
N VAL A 43 -7.31 -5.91 21.11
CA VAL A 43 -6.36 -5.04 20.41
C VAL A 43 -6.49 -3.59 20.91
N LEU A 44 -7.72 -3.10 21.09
CA LEU A 44 -8.01 -1.76 21.60
C LEU A 44 -7.44 -1.57 23.01
N GLU A 45 -7.74 -2.49 23.93
CA GLU A 45 -7.25 -2.43 25.32
C GLU A 45 -5.72 -2.42 25.37
N TYR A 46 -5.08 -3.32 24.61
CA TYR A 46 -3.62 -3.39 24.52
C TYR A 46 -3.01 -2.10 23.97
N LEU A 47 -3.51 -1.59 22.84
CA LEU A 47 -2.97 -0.38 22.21
C LEU A 47 -3.22 0.88 23.05
N ASP A 48 -4.36 0.98 23.72
CA ASP A 48 -4.68 2.10 24.61
C ASP A 48 -3.73 2.11 25.81
N GLU A 49 -3.49 0.96 26.44
CA GLU A 49 -2.52 0.85 27.54
C GLU A 49 -1.10 1.17 27.05
N LEU A 50 -0.66 0.57 25.93
CA LEU A 50 0.65 0.82 25.35
C LEU A 50 0.88 2.31 25.08
N ILE A 51 -0.07 2.98 24.42
CA ILE A 51 0.05 4.41 24.07
C ILE A 51 0.05 5.28 25.32
N LYS A 52 -0.74 4.95 26.35
CA LYS A 52 -0.70 5.63 27.65
C LYS A 52 0.68 5.51 28.29
N GLN A 53 1.27 4.31 28.32
CA GLN A 53 2.60 4.08 28.89
C GLN A 53 3.69 4.79 28.09
N ILE A 54 3.65 4.74 26.75
CA ILE A 54 4.62 5.45 25.90
C ILE A 54 4.54 6.96 26.13
N ASN A 55 3.33 7.53 26.17
CA ASN A 55 3.15 8.96 26.41
C ASN A 55 3.53 9.39 27.84
N TYR A 56 3.50 8.47 28.80
CA TYR A 56 3.96 8.72 30.17
C TYR A 56 5.47 8.68 30.29
N VAL A 57 6.12 7.64 29.73
CA VAL A 57 7.57 7.46 29.76
C VAL A 57 8.29 8.46 28.85
N GLN A 58 7.65 8.87 27.75
CA GLN A 58 8.21 9.74 26.71
C GLN A 58 9.63 9.31 26.30
N PRO A 59 9.82 8.07 25.86
CA PRO A 59 11.14 7.62 25.46
C PRO A 59 11.63 8.45 24.27
N GLU A 60 12.82 9.03 24.39
CA GLU A 60 13.49 9.66 23.25
C GLU A 60 13.86 8.55 22.25
N ARG A 61 13.11 8.49 21.14
CA ARG A 61 13.31 7.50 20.08
C ARG A 61 13.57 8.20 18.77
N THR A 62 14.76 7.94 18.23
CA THR A 62 15.20 8.47 16.96
C THR A 62 15.07 7.39 15.88
N ILE A 63 14.41 7.72 14.77
CA ILE A 63 14.23 6.86 13.61
C ILE A 63 14.95 7.47 12.40
N ALA A 64 15.58 6.62 11.60
CA ALA A 64 16.38 7.02 10.45
C ALA A 64 15.61 6.78 9.14
N TYR A 65 15.36 7.83 8.36
CA TYR A 65 14.71 7.71 7.04
C TYR A 65 15.58 8.31 5.93
N PRO A 66 15.72 7.65 4.76
CA PRO A 66 16.49 8.16 3.63
C PRO A 66 15.71 9.26 2.88
N LEU A 67 15.43 10.37 3.56
CA LEU A 67 14.68 11.51 3.00
C LEU A 67 15.56 12.44 2.17
N THR A 68 16.88 12.21 2.11
CA THR A 68 17.79 13.03 1.32
C THR A 68 17.61 12.79 -0.19
N PRO A 69 18.00 13.76 -1.04
CA PRO A 69 17.89 13.60 -2.50
C PRO A 69 18.69 12.43 -3.07
N ASP A 70 19.84 12.13 -2.49
CA ASP A 70 20.72 11.00 -2.84
C ASP A 70 20.22 9.66 -2.31
N ARG A 71 19.28 9.68 -1.34
CA ARG A 71 18.66 8.50 -0.70
C ARG A 71 19.63 7.58 0.05
N THR A 72 20.90 7.97 0.19
CA THR A 72 21.91 7.15 0.88
C THR A 72 22.10 7.57 2.32
N THR A 73 21.97 8.87 2.61
CA THR A 73 22.14 9.41 3.95
C THR A 73 20.80 9.43 4.67
N PRO A 74 20.60 8.67 5.75
CA PRO A 74 19.38 8.78 6.53
C PRO A 74 19.34 10.10 7.32
N ILE A 75 18.15 10.68 7.41
CA ILE A 75 17.81 11.77 8.33
C ILE A 75 17.18 11.16 9.56
N GLU A 76 17.68 11.60 10.72
CA GLU A 76 17.18 11.23 12.03
C GLU A 76 15.94 12.07 12.40
N LEU A 77 14.89 11.39 12.82
CA LEU A 77 13.62 11.97 13.23
C LEU A 77 13.27 11.48 14.64
N ASN A 78 12.83 12.37 15.51
CA ASN A 78 12.36 12.00 16.85
C ASN A 78 10.87 11.70 16.83
N GLN A 79 10.52 10.50 17.31
CA GLN A 79 9.13 10.09 17.43
C GLN A 79 8.46 10.76 18.62
N SER A 80 7.25 11.25 18.39
CA SER A 80 6.48 11.96 19.40
C SER A 80 4.98 11.89 19.10
N ALA A 81 4.18 12.33 20.07
CA ALA A 81 2.74 12.52 19.93
C ALA A 81 1.97 11.27 19.46
N TYR A 82 2.16 10.15 20.16
CA TYR A 82 1.41 8.92 19.94
C TYR A 82 -0.06 9.15 20.30
N LYS A 83 -0.96 8.88 19.35
CA LYS A 83 -2.41 9.05 19.51
C LYS A 83 -3.15 7.84 19.00
N LEU A 84 -4.10 7.36 19.79
CA LEU A 84 -5.08 6.36 19.37
C LEU A 84 -6.38 7.07 18.99
N VAL A 85 -6.88 6.78 17.79
CA VAL A 85 -8.18 7.25 17.31
C VAL A 85 -9.05 6.03 17.06
N ILE A 86 -10.23 6.01 17.67
CA ILE A 86 -11.16 4.88 17.61
C ILE A 86 -12.50 5.36 17.06
N ASP A 87 -13.19 4.50 16.33
CA ASP A 87 -14.53 4.78 15.84
C ASP A 87 -15.59 4.60 16.94
N SER A 88 -15.49 3.51 17.70
CA SER A 88 -16.38 3.18 18.81
C SER A 88 -15.63 2.40 19.89
N SER A 89 -15.89 2.73 21.16
CA SER A 89 -15.34 1.99 22.30
C SER A 89 -16.04 0.64 22.54
N ALA A 90 -17.34 0.54 22.22
CA ALA A 90 -18.12 -0.66 22.46
C ALA A 90 -18.04 -1.66 21.30
N ASN A 91 -18.02 -1.16 20.06
CA ASN A 91 -18.01 -1.97 18.85
C ASN A 91 -16.95 -1.44 17.87
N PRO A 92 -15.65 -1.57 18.20
CA PRO A 92 -14.57 -1.02 17.37
C PRO A 92 -14.48 -1.75 16.03
N ARG A 93 -14.73 -1.02 14.93
CA ARG A 93 -14.48 -1.52 13.57
C ARG A 93 -13.20 -0.95 12.98
N GLN A 94 -12.75 0.18 13.49
CA GLN A 94 -11.53 0.84 13.02
C GLN A 94 -10.74 1.46 14.17
N LEU A 95 -9.47 1.11 14.25
CA LEU A 95 -8.49 1.64 15.19
C LEU A 95 -7.34 2.28 14.41
N ASP A 96 -7.06 3.55 14.65
CA ASP A 96 -6.01 4.32 14.01
C ASP A 96 -4.98 4.77 15.06
N VAL A 97 -3.79 4.16 15.06
CA VAL A 97 -2.63 4.66 15.81
C VAL A 97 -1.88 5.65 14.93
N ARG A 98 -1.67 6.88 15.41
CA ARG A 98 -0.94 7.93 14.71
C ARG A 98 0.28 8.34 15.52
N VAL A 99 1.41 8.44 14.85
CA VAL A 99 2.69 8.86 15.43
C VAL A 99 3.30 9.94 14.55
N ALA A 100 3.83 11.00 15.16
CA ALA A 100 4.50 12.08 14.46
C ALA A 100 6.01 11.96 14.68
N ALA A 101 6.78 11.84 13.60
CA ALA A 101 8.23 11.90 13.66
C ALA A 101 8.70 13.29 13.23
N GLN A 102 9.28 14.05 14.16
CA GLN A 102 9.76 15.41 13.94
C GLN A 102 11.24 15.40 13.57
N LEU A 103 11.68 16.34 12.72
CA LEU A 103 13.11 16.50 12.48
C LEU A 103 13.76 17.12 13.71
N ILE A 104 14.97 16.66 14.02
CA ILE A 104 15.82 17.28 15.03
C ILE A 104 16.26 18.66 14.55
N ASP A 105 16.75 18.73 13.30
CA ASP A 105 17.15 19.97 12.65
C ASP A 105 16.52 20.11 11.25
N PRO A 106 16.09 21.32 10.84
CA PRO A 106 15.63 21.57 9.48
C PRO A 106 16.71 21.23 8.46
N ALA A 107 16.38 20.33 7.53
CA ALA A 107 17.32 19.91 6.50
C ALA A 107 17.08 20.69 5.20
N GLU A 108 18.12 21.32 4.68
CA GLU A 108 18.08 22.06 3.41
C GLU A 108 18.91 21.38 2.33
N TYR A 109 18.32 21.24 1.14
CA TYR A 109 18.98 20.65 -0.02
C TYR A 109 18.79 21.53 -1.24
N GLU A 110 19.83 21.65 -2.07
CA GLU A 110 19.74 22.34 -3.36
C GLU A 110 19.95 21.33 -4.49
N LEU A 111 19.03 21.34 -5.45
CA LEU A 111 19.07 20.48 -6.63
C LEU A 111 19.07 21.34 -7.88
N SER A 112 19.98 21.07 -8.81
CA SER A 112 20.15 21.86 -10.04
C SER A 112 19.47 21.23 -11.26
N ASP A 113 19.20 19.93 -11.22
CA ASP A 113 18.63 19.20 -12.35
C ASP A 113 17.09 19.11 -12.24
N ARG A 114 16.39 19.50 -13.31
CA ARG A 114 14.92 19.45 -13.38
C ARG A 114 14.37 18.03 -13.19
N ALA A 115 15.01 17.04 -13.81
CA ALA A 115 14.57 15.65 -13.66
C ALA A 115 14.75 15.16 -12.21
N ALA A 116 15.87 15.50 -11.58
CA ALA A 116 16.11 15.22 -10.17
C ALA A 116 15.12 15.94 -9.23
N ILE A 117 14.78 17.20 -9.51
CA ILE A 117 13.79 17.99 -8.76
C ILE A 117 12.42 17.31 -8.81
N ASP A 118 11.95 16.92 -10.00
CA ASP A 118 10.63 16.29 -10.17
C ASP A 118 10.61 14.89 -9.52
N ALA A 119 11.69 14.11 -9.65
CA ALA A 119 11.82 12.81 -8.99
C ALA A 119 11.83 12.93 -7.46
N TYR A 120 12.49 13.95 -6.92
CA TYR A 120 12.55 14.21 -5.49
C TYR A 120 11.22 14.70 -4.93
N VAL A 121 10.48 15.53 -5.66
CA VAL A 121 9.11 15.93 -5.32
C VAL A 121 8.20 14.72 -5.21
N ASN A 122 8.17 13.85 -6.23
CA ASN A 122 7.36 12.63 -6.22
C ASN A 122 7.75 11.71 -5.05
N TYR A 123 9.05 11.66 -4.71
CA TYR A 123 9.55 10.90 -3.59
C TYR A 123 9.05 11.45 -2.24
N LEU A 124 9.20 12.74 -1.96
CA LEU A 124 8.69 13.36 -0.72
C LEU A 124 7.16 13.24 -0.60
N GLN A 125 6.44 13.37 -1.72
CA GLN A 125 4.99 13.16 -1.78
C GLN A 125 4.60 11.71 -1.46
N SER A 126 5.41 10.72 -1.85
CA SER A 126 5.14 9.30 -1.53
C SER A 126 5.18 9.02 -0.02
N TYR A 127 6.01 9.77 0.72
CA TYR A 127 6.02 9.76 2.19
C TYR A 127 4.92 10.63 2.82
N GLY A 128 4.24 11.47 2.02
CA GLY A 128 3.36 12.51 2.52
C GLY A 128 4.08 13.53 3.40
N PHE A 129 5.37 13.75 3.12
CA PHE A 129 6.25 14.59 3.91
C PHE A 129 6.10 16.06 3.50
N LYS A 130 6.01 16.97 4.47
CA LYS A 130 5.86 18.41 4.21
C LYS A 130 7.21 19.05 3.91
N TYR A 131 7.27 19.82 2.82
CA TYR A 131 8.48 20.52 2.41
C TYR A 131 8.14 21.91 1.84
N HIS A 132 9.08 22.83 2.00
CA HIS A 132 9.07 24.13 1.33
C HIS A 132 10.03 24.08 0.13
N ARG A 133 9.59 24.58 -1.03
CA ARG A 133 10.40 24.64 -2.26
C ARG A 133 10.58 26.08 -2.71
N ARG A 134 11.83 26.50 -2.94
CA ARG A 134 12.17 27.79 -3.56
C ARG A 134 12.89 27.57 -4.88
N ASP A 135 12.25 28.00 -5.96
CA ASP A 135 12.79 27.87 -7.31
C ASP A 135 13.68 29.06 -7.65
N GLN A 136 14.90 28.76 -8.08
CA GLN A 136 15.81 29.73 -8.66
C GLN A 136 15.72 29.65 -10.17
N LEU A 137 15.22 30.73 -10.76
CA LEU A 137 15.08 30.89 -12.20
C LEU A 137 16.27 31.70 -12.72
N ASN A 138 16.85 31.23 -13.81
CA ASN A 138 17.87 31.97 -14.55
C ASN A 138 17.28 33.21 -15.25
N HIS A 139 18.15 34.08 -15.77
CA HIS A 139 17.79 35.28 -16.55
C HIS A 139 16.83 34.99 -17.72
N ASN A 140 16.83 33.75 -18.24
CA ASN A 140 15.95 33.29 -19.31
C ASN A 140 14.63 32.65 -18.80
N HIS A 141 14.25 32.88 -17.54
CA HIS A 141 13.11 32.24 -16.88
C HIS A 141 13.11 30.70 -16.93
N ARG A 142 14.30 30.08 -17.04
CA ARG A 142 14.47 28.62 -16.96
C ARG A 142 14.89 28.23 -15.55
N LEU A 143 14.31 27.15 -15.03
CA LEU A 143 14.67 26.59 -13.72
C LEU A 143 16.15 26.18 -13.72
N GLN A 144 16.95 26.80 -12.86
CA GLN A 144 18.38 26.54 -12.71
C GLN A 144 18.67 25.67 -11.50
N SER A 145 18.00 25.95 -10.38
CA SER A 145 18.05 25.13 -9.18
C SER A 145 16.76 25.29 -8.38
N ALA A 146 16.49 24.35 -7.49
CA ALA A 146 15.45 24.45 -6.49
C ALA A 146 16.04 24.10 -5.12
N ARG A 147 15.77 24.95 -4.14
CA ARG A 147 16.11 24.73 -2.73
C ARG A 147 14.91 24.13 -2.01
N PHE A 148 15.11 22.99 -1.38
CA PHE A 148 14.12 22.27 -0.59
C PHE A 148 14.47 22.41 0.89
N THR A 149 13.52 22.87 1.69
CA THR A 149 13.61 22.88 3.15
C THR A 149 12.62 21.86 3.69
N LEU A 150 13.12 20.87 4.42
CA LEU A 150 12.31 19.84 5.07
C LEU A 150 11.90 20.34 6.46
N GLU A 151 10.59 20.51 6.66
CA GLU A 151 10.04 21.03 7.93
C GLU A 151 9.42 19.91 8.80
N GLY A 152 9.03 18.79 8.17
CA GLY A 152 8.30 17.72 8.85
C GLY A 152 6.92 18.19 9.34
N PRO A 153 6.27 17.44 10.26
CA PRO A 153 6.61 16.09 10.70
C PRO A 153 6.26 15.01 9.68
N LEU A 154 7.01 13.90 9.67
CA LEU A 154 6.62 12.67 9.00
C LEU A 154 5.48 12.01 9.78
N GLN A 155 4.35 11.76 9.13
CA GLN A 155 3.20 11.10 9.74
C GLN A 155 3.28 9.59 9.52
N LEU A 156 3.37 8.85 10.62
CA LEU A 156 3.28 7.39 10.67
C LEU A 156 1.89 7.01 11.15
N ALA A 157 1.29 6.00 10.54
CA ALA A 157 -0.04 5.56 10.94
C ALA A 157 -0.20 4.05 10.80
N MET A 158 -0.74 3.41 11.83
CA MET A 158 -1.18 2.02 11.80
C MET A 158 -2.69 2.01 11.91
N ARG A 159 -3.37 1.55 10.88
CA ARG A 159 -4.83 1.41 10.85
C ARG A 159 -5.20 -0.05 10.89
N ILE A 160 -6.01 -0.44 11.86
CA ILE A 160 -6.56 -1.76 12.01
C ILE A 160 -8.05 -1.64 11.72
N GLN A 161 -8.52 -2.31 10.68
CA GLN A 161 -9.91 -2.24 10.23
C GLN A 161 -10.49 -3.64 10.06
N VAL A 162 -11.76 -3.77 10.36
CA VAL A 162 -12.47 -5.02 10.15
C VAL A 162 -12.99 -5.10 8.72
N GLU A 163 -12.69 -6.19 8.04
CA GLU A 163 -13.20 -6.53 6.71
C GLU A 163 -14.19 -7.70 6.84
N PRO A 164 -15.49 -7.43 7.07
CA PRO A 164 -16.49 -8.47 7.29
C PRO A 164 -16.65 -9.39 6.07
N GLU A 165 -16.54 -8.83 4.86
CA GLU A 165 -16.62 -9.57 3.59
C GLU A 165 -15.56 -10.68 3.52
N ASN A 166 -14.33 -10.37 3.94
CA ASN A 166 -13.19 -11.29 3.93
C ASN A 166 -13.06 -12.09 5.24
N LYS A 167 -13.93 -11.86 6.22
CA LYS A 167 -13.85 -12.44 7.57
C LYS A 167 -12.49 -12.23 8.23
N ALA A 168 -11.87 -11.08 7.96
CA ALA A 168 -10.50 -10.77 8.31
C ALA A 168 -10.38 -9.38 8.96
N ILE A 169 -9.25 -9.16 9.62
CA ILE A 169 -8.82 -7.89 10.16
C ILE A 169 -7.65 -7.42 9.31
N ALA A 170 -7.83 -6.29 8.63
CA ALA A 170 -6.80 -5.68 7.82
C ALA A 170 -5.99 -4.69 8.64
N VAL A 171 -4.67 -4.81 8.58
CA VAL A 171 -3.71 -3.94 9.25
C VAL A 171 -2.93 -3.18 8.18
N LEU A 172 -3.15 -1.88 8.12
CA LEU A 172 -2.57 -0.95 7.17
C LEU A 172 -1.48 -0.14 7.87
N LEU A 173 -0.23 -0.33 7.46
CA LEU A 173 0.92 0.42 7.96
C LEU A 173 1.31 1.48 6.95
N LYS A 174 1.27 2.74 7.36
CA LYS A 174 1.72 3.86 6.55
C LYS A 174 3.08 4.33 7.05
N ASN A 175 4.04 4.38 6.12
CA ASN A 175 5.37 4.94 6.33
C ASN A 175 6.24 4.26 7.41
N PHE A 176 5.94 3.05 7.90
CA PHE A 176 6.73 2.39 8.97
C PHE A 176 8.06 1.78 8.51
N ALA A 177 8.09 1.15 7.34
CA ALA A 177 9.30 0.54 6.78
C ALA A 177 9.61 1.04 5.37
N ARG A 178 8.57 1.36 4.60
CA ARG A 178 8.66 1.83 3.23
C ARG A 178 7.66 2.95 2.99
N PRO A 179 7.93 3.84 2.02
CA PRO A 179 6.96 4.85 1.63
C PRO A 179 5.67 4.18 1.15
N GLY A 180 4.54 4.83 1.46
CA GLY A 180 3.22 4.33 1.10
C GLY A 180 2.59 3.48 2.21
N VAL A 181 1.67 2.61 1.79
CA VAL A 181 0.83 1.80 2.68
C VAL A 181 1.09 0.33 2.43
N GLN A 182 1.47 -0.40 3.49
CA GLN A 182 1.57 -1.85 3.50
C GLN A 182 0.28 -2.41 4.13
N SER A 183 -0.34 -3.38 3.48
CA SER A 183 -1.55 -4.03 3.98
C SER A 183 -1.25 -5.47 4.36
N TYR A 184 -1.68 -5.85 5.56
CA TYR A 184 -1.65 -7.22 6.07
C TYR A 184 -3.08 -7.64 6.40
N SER A 185 -3.42 -8.90 6.15
CA SER A 185 -4.74 -9.46 6.45
C SER A 185 -4.56 -10.63 7.42
N TYR A 186 -5.25 -10.56 8.56
CA TYR A 186 -5.22 -11.58 9.60
C TYR A 186 -6.61 -12.13 9.85
N ARG A 187 -6.71 -13.43 10.13
CA ARG A 187 -7.93 -14.02 10.69
C ARG A 187 -8.01 -13.75 12.19
N ALA A 188 -9.22 -13.79 12.75
CA ALA A 188 -9.44 -13.63 14.19
C ALA A 188 -8.53 -14.54 15.04
N SER A 189 -8.34 -15.80 14.61
CA SER A 189 -7.50 -16.78 15.33
C SER A 189 -5.98 -16.54 15.21
N GLN A 190 -5.54 -15.64 14.34
CA GLN A 190 -4.12 -15.35 14.13
C GLN A 190 -3.65 -14.16 14.95
N ILE A 191 -4.55 -13.34 15.48
CA ILE A 191 -4.21 -12.26 16.40
C ILE A 191 -4.09 -12.86 17.79
N ASN A 192 -2.86 -13.18 18.18
CA ASN A 192 -2.49 -13.63 19.50
C ASN A 192 -1.61 -12.59 20.19
N ASP A 193 -1.25 -12.85 21.43
CA ASP A 193 -0.40 -11.96 22.23
C ASP A 193 0.97 -11.68 21.56
N ASP A 194 1.52 -12.65 20.81
CA ASP A 194 2.78 -12.46 20.07
C ASP A 194 2.63 -11.43 18.93
N VAL A 195 1.51 -11.45 18.22
CA VAL A 195 1.21 -10.47 17.17
C VAL A 195 0.97 -9.10 17.78
N LEU A 196 0.28 -9.02 18.94
CA LEU A 196 0.09 -7.76 19.67
C LEU A 196 1.43 -7.18 20.14
N ASP A 197 2.32 -7.99 20.72
CA ASP A 197 3.67 -7.57 21.11
C ASP A 197 4.47 -7.07 19.91
N ARG A 198 4.40 -7.77 18.78
CA ARG A 198 5.03 -7.32 17.52
C ARG A 198 4.45 -6.01 17.01
N MET A 199 3.14 -5.79 17.11
CA MET A 199 2.52 -4.51 16.78
C MET A 199 3.06 -3.40 17.69
N GLY A 200 3.20 -3.66 18.98
CA GLY A 200 3.79 -2.70 19.92
C GLY A 200 5.25 -2.36 19.59
N ARG A 201 6.06 -3.39 19.33
CA ARG A 201 7.46 -3.22 18.88
C ARG A 201 7.59 -2.46 17.57
N LEU A 202 6.67 -2.69 16.63
CA LEU A 202 6.62 -1.97 15.36
C LEU A 202 6.27 -0.48 15.58
N ILE A 203 5.33 -0.16 16.47
CA ILE A 203 4.99 1.23 16.84
C ILE A 203 6.23 1.94 17.40
N LEU A 204 7.10 1.21 18.11
CA LEU A 204 8.37 1.68 18.64
C LEU A 204 9.55 1.59 17.67
N HIS A 205 9.34 1.13 16.43
CA HIS A 205 10.39 0.88 15.43
C HIS A 205 11.51 -0.06 15.88
N GLU A 206 11.21 -1.04 16.74
CA GLU A 206 12.14 -2.14 17.04
C GLU A 206 12.16 -3.22 15.95
N VAL A 207 11.10 -3.28 15.14
CA VAL A 207 10.92 -4.27 14.06
C VAL A 207 10.35 -3.56 12.82
N ASP A 208 10.77 -3.95 11.63
CA ASP A 208 10.33 -3.33 10.36
C ASP A 208 9.04 -3.93 9.78
N SER A 209 8.62 -5.12 10.23
CA SER A 209 7.46 -5.82 9.68
C SER A 209 6.70 -6.63 10.73
N LEU A 210 5.38 -6.70 10.58
CA LEU A 210 4.52 -7.52 11.44
C LEU A 210 4.76 -9.01 11.25
N ASN A 211 4.93 -9.44 10.00
CA ASN A 211 5.28 -10.82 9.72
C ASN A 211 6.77 -11.03 9.97
N PRO A 212 7.16 -12.13 10.65
CA PRO A 212 8.57 -12.53 10.67
C PRO A 212 9.05 -12.69 9.22
N PRO A 213 10.31 -12.36 8.93
CA PRO A 213 10.89 -12.63 7.62
C PRO A 213 10.72 -14.11 7.34
N VAL A 214 9.89 -14.43 6.35
CA VAL A 214 9.77 -15.80 5.86
C VAL A 214 11.13 -16.12 5.26
N GLU A 215 11.91 -16.95 5.93
CA GLU A 215 13.07 -17.60 5.33
C GLU A 215 12.53 -18.45 4.19
N VAL A 216 12.49 -17.88 2.99
CA VAL A 216 12.13 -18.63 1.80
C VAL A 216 13.23 -19.67 1.62
N PRO A 217 12.93 -20.97 1.74
CA PRO A 217 13.94 -22.01 1.58
C PRO A 217 14.61 -21.84 0.22
N GLU A 218 15.93 -22.03 0.15
CA GLU A 218 16.69 -21.79 -1.08
C GLU A 218 16.10 -22.55 -2.28
N GLU A 219 15.52 -23.72 -2.06
CA GLU A 219 14.82 -24.50 -3.09
C GLU A 219 13.68 -23.73 -3.77
N THR A 220 12.93 -22.92 -3.02
CA THR A 220 11.82 -22.11 -3.55
C THR A 220 12.35 -20.89 -4.31
N ARG A 221 13.45 -20.30 -3.84
CA ARG A 221 14.17 -19.23 -4.58
C ARG A 221 14.75 -19.74 -5.90
N GLU A 222 15.31 -20.94 -5.91
CA GLU A 222 15.81 -21.58 -7.13
C GLU A 222 14.69 -21.92 -8.12
N LYS A 223 13.56 -22.44 -7.63
CA LYS A 223 12.38 -22.70 -8.48
C LYS A 223 11.85 -21.41 -9.11
N LEU A 224 11.76 -20.32 -8.34
CA LEU A 224 11.33 -19.01 -8.85
C LEU A 224 12.34 -18.42 -9.86
N ARG A 225 13.66 -18.54 -9.60
CA ARG A 225 14.70 -18.14 -10.57
C ARG A 225 14.61 -18.93 -11.87
N ARG A 226 14.38 -20.25 -11.80
CA ARG A 226 14.20 -21.10 -13.00
C ARG A 226 12.93 -20.75 -13.77
N GLN A 227 11.84 -20.37 -13.08
CA GLN A 227 10.61 -19.95 -13.73
C GLN A 227 10.75 -18.58 -14.42
N LEU A 228 11.41 -17.61 -13.77
CA LEU A 228 11.71 -16.31 -14.36
C LEU A 228 12.64 -16.41 -15.57
N ALA A 229 13.69 -17.24 -15.49
CA ALA A 229 14.59 -17.48 -16.62
C ALA A 229 13.85 -18.10 -17.83
N LYS A 230 12.94 -19.06 -17.58
CA LYS A 230 12.11 -19.66 -18.63
C LYS A 230 11.13 -18.66 -19.26
N ALA A 231 10.52 -17.79 -18.46
CA ALA A 231 9.64 -16.74 -18.97
C ALA A 231 10.40 -15.75 -19.84
N GLN A 232 11.59 -15.31 -19.41
CA GLN A 232 12.43 -14.39 -20.19
C GLN A 232 12.94 -14.98 -21.51
N THR A 233 13.23 -16.30 -21.56
CA THR A 233 13.59 -16.95 -22.83
C THR A 233 12.41 -17.02 -23.78
N VAL A 234 11.21 -17.28 -23.28
CA VAL A 234 10.00 -17.34 -24.12
C VAL A 234 9.65 -15.96 -24.70
N ASP A 235 9.75 -14.89 -23.91
CA ASP A 235 9.51 -13.53 -24.42
C ASP A 235 10.55 -13.13 -25.47
N ARG A 236 11.81 -13.50 -25.27
CA ARG A 236 12.88 -13.21 -26.23
C ARG A 236 12.75 -14.02 -27.53
N ASP A 237 12.32 -15.28 -27.45
CA ASP A 237 12.03 -16.12 -28.63
C ASP A 237 10.80 -15.61 -29.39
N LEU A 238 9.81 -15.03 -28.69
CA LEU A 238 8.64 -14.39 -29.32
C LEU A 238 9.03 -13.09 -30.03
N GLU A 239 9.93 -12.28 -29.46
CA GLU A 239 10.45 -11.07 -30.11
C GLU A 239 11.35 -11.37 -31.32
N GLU A 240 12.21 -12.40 -31.25
CA GLU A 240 13.07 -12.80 -32.38
C GLU A 240 12.29 -13.44 -33.54
N ASN A 241 11.16 -14.11 -33.27
CA ASN A 241 10.33 -14.76 -34.30
C ASN A 241 9.23 -13.86 -34.89
N ALA A 242 8.89 -12.74 -34.23
CA ALA A 242 7.93 -11.74 -34.73
C ALA A 242 8.21 -11.21 -36.17
N PRO A 243 9.46 -10.88 -36.57
CA PRO A 243 9.74 -10.39 -37.92
C PRO A 243 9.63 -11.46 -39.02
N GLN A 244 9.68 -12.75 -38.68
CA GLN A 244 9.50 -13.84 -39.66
C GLN A 244 8.02 -14.09 -39.97
N GLY A 245 7.15 -13.99 -38.95
CA GLY A 245 5.69 -14.13 -39.11
C GLY A 245 5.08 -13.04 -40.00
N GLN A 246 5.52 -11.78 -39.84
CA GLN A 246 5.04 -10.66 -40.68
C GLN A 246 5.45 -10.81 -42.16
N LYS A 247 6.68 -11.23 -42.44
CA LYS A 247 7.17 -11.47 -43.81
C LYS A 247 6.44 -12.62 -44.51
N LEU A 248 6.04 -13.66 -43.77
CA LEU A 248 5.25 -14.78 -44.28
C LEU A 248 3.80 -14.35 -44.60
N TRP A 249 3.21 -13.50 -43.77
CA TRP A 249 1.88 -12.94 -44.02
C TRP A 249 1.85 -11.99 -45.22
N GLU A 250 2.85 -11.12 -45.37
CA GLU A 250 2.98 -10.24 -46.54
C GLU A 250 3.17 -11.00 -47.85
N ARG A 251 3.97 -12.08 -47.85
CA ARG A 251 4.16 -12.95 -49.02
C ARG A 251 2.88 -13.69 -49.39
N SER A 252 2.12 -14.13 -48.40
CA SER A 252 0.81 -14.78 -48.59
C SER A 252 -0.22 -13.79 -49.16
N ALA A 253 -0.27 -12.57 -48.63
CA ALA A 253 -1.14 -11.49 -49.09
C ALA A 253 -0.80 -11.03 -50.52
N GLN A 254 0.49 -10.96 -50.88
CA GLN A 254 0.91 -10.64 -52.26
C GLN A 254 0.54 -11.75 -53.25
N ARG A 255 0.61 -13.03 -52.86
CA ARG A 255 0.17 -14.16 -53.71
C ARG A 255 -1.33 -14.10 -53.97
N LEU A 256 -2.13 -13.83 -52.96
CA LEU A 256 -3.59 -13.70 -53.09
C LEU A 256 -3.99 -12.52 -53.99
N ARG A 257 -3.31 -11.37 -53.89
CA ARG A 257 -3.53 -10.21 -54.78
C ARG A 257 -3.14 -10.47 -56.24
N ARG A 258 -2.13 -11.31 -56.49
CA ARG A 258 -1.74 -11.71 -57.85
C ARG A 258 -2.73 -12.68 -58.48
N LEU A 259 -3.37 -13.53 -57.68
CA LEU A 259 -4.38 -14.48 -58.13
C LEU A 259 -5.73 -13.78 -58.43
N SER A 260 -6.08 -12.72 -57.70
CA SER A 260 -7.31 -11.96 -57.96
C SER A 260 -7.23 -11.07 -59.22
N ARG A 261 -6.03 -10.65 -59.65
CA ARG A 261 -5.83 -9.86 -60.88
C ARG A 261 -5.86 -10.66 -62.18
N LYS A 262 -5.81 -12.00 -62.13
CA LYS A 262 -5.85 -12.87 -63.32
C LYS A 262 -7.26 -13.39 -63.67
N LYS A 263 -8.29 -12.93 -62.95
CA LYS A 263 -9.69 -13.37 -63.12
C LYS A 263 -10.63 -12.26 -63.64
N SER A 264 -10.09 -11.16 -64.16
CA SER A 264 -10.86 -10.07 -64.77
C SER A 264 -10.51 -9.88 -66.23
#